data_AF-A0A2A2VKX9-F1
#
_entry.id   AF-A0A2A2VKX9-F1
#
_cell.length_a   1.000
_cell.length_b   1.000
_cell.length_c   1.000
_cell.angle_alpha   90.00
_cell.angle_beta   90.00
_cell.angle_gamma   90.00
#
_symmetry.space_group_name_H-M   'P 1'
#
loop_
_entity.id
_entity.type
_entity.pdbx_description
1 polymer ?
#
loop_
_entity_poly.entity_id
_entity_poly.type
_entity_poly.pdbx_seq_one_letter_code
_entity_poly.pdbx_strand_id
1 'polypeptide(L)' 'MPDAAVYVVPDADFDDWIVRTDTGDEVAHYATREAAELVAQQIAQERAIDLVVKLPDGRTTRKSFIKGWVSKLFGR' A
#
# COMPACT_ATOMS: atom_id res chain seq x y z
N MET A 1 16.77 1.36 -5.79
CA MET A 1 16.74 0.90 -4.39
C MET A 1 15.56 -0.07 -4.26
N PRO A 2 15.58 -1.07 -3.37
CA PRO A 2 14.37 -1.87 -3.17
C PRO A 2 13.27 -0.96 -2.62
N ASP A 3 12.05 -1.10 -3.14
CA ASP A 3 10.91 -0.30 -2.68
C ASP A 3 10.70 -0.53 -1.18
N ALA A 4 10.52 0.53 -0.40
CA ALA A 4 10.22 0.41 1.03
C ALA A 4 8.70 0.31 1.31
N ALA A 5 7.88 0.75 0.34
CA ALA A 5 6.43 0.74 0.46
C ALA A 5 5.74 0.65 -0.90
N VAL A 6 4.52 0.14 -0.87
CA VAL A 6 3.54 0.26 -1.95
C VAL A 6 2.38 1.13 -1.46
N TYR A 7 1.96 2.05 -2.30
CA TYR A 7 0.92 3.03 -2.03
C TYR A 7 -0.33 2.73 -2.83
N VAL A 8 -1.47 2.93 -2.19
CA VAL A 8 -2.78 3.04 -2.83
C VAL A 8 -3.22 4.49 -2.67
N VAL A 9 -3.42 5.19 -3.78
CA VAL A 9 -3.82 6.60 -3.79
C VAL A 9 -4.98 6.80 -4.76
N PRO A 10 -5.92 7.71 -4.50
CA PRO A 10 -6.82 8.17 -5.55
C PRO A 10 -6.01 8.89 -6.62
N ASP A 11 -6.50 8.90 -7.85
CA ASP A 11 -5.97 9.79 -8.88
C ASP A 11 -6.42 11.25 -8.66
N ALA A 12 -6.19 12.08 -9.68
CA ALA A 12 -6.50 13.50 -9.61
C ALA A 12 -8.02 13.77 -9.65
N ASP A 13 -8.79 12.95 -10.36
CA ASP A 13 -10.24 13.10 -10.52
C ASP A 13 -11.04 12.33 -9.45
N PHE A 14 -10.36 11.53 -8.62
CA PHE A 14 -10.89 10.69 -7.55
C PHE A 14 -11.88 9.62 -8.05
N ASP A 15 -11.78 9.23 -9.31
CA ASP A 15 -12.65 8.23 -9.93
C ASP A 15 -11.96 6.86 -10.09
N ASP A 16 -10.64 6.80 -10.01
CA ASP A 16 -9.87 5.57 -9.91
C ASP A 16 -8.78 5.60 -8.82
N TRP A 17 -8.19 4.44 -8.61
CA TRP A 17 -7.21 4.18 -7.56
C TRP A 17 -5.94 3.60 -8.16
N ILE A 18 -4.85 4.28 -7.86
CA ILE A 18 -3.52 3.98 -8.38
C ILE A 18 -2.74 3.21 -7.33
N VAL A 19 -2.20 2.06 -7.73
CA VAL A 19 -1.16 1.35 -6.97
C VAL A 19 0.19 1.81 -7.49
N ARG A 20 1.07 2.32 -6.62
CA ARG A 20 2.42 2.77 -6.99
C ARG A 20 3.46 2.44 -5.94
N THR A 21 4.72 2.34 -6.33
CA THR A 21 5.84 2.16 -5.40
C THR A 21 6.24 3.48 -4.72
N ASP A 22 7.13 3.41 -3.72
CA ASP A 22 7.71 4.58 -3.06
C ASP A 22 8.64 5.40 -3.96
N THR A 23 9.22 4.78 -5.00
CA THR A 23 9.95 5.47 -6.07
C THR A 23 9.04 6.28 -6.99
N GLY A 24 7.72 6.09 -6.89
CA GLY A 24 6.72 6.77 -7.70
C GLY A 24 6.31 6.01 -8.97
N ASP A 25 6.79 4.78 -9.15
CA ASP A 25 6.43 3.97 -10.32
C ASP A 25 4.99 3.45 -10.18
N GLU A 26 4.15 3.80 -11.16
CA GLU A 26 2.77 3.33 -11.23
C GLU A 26 2.73 1.87 -11.68
N VAL A 27 2.06 1.05 -10.89
CA VAL A 27 1.95 -0.40 -11.11
C VAL A 27 0.66 -0.73 -11.86
N ALA A 28 -0.47 -0.17 -11.39
CA ALA A 28 -1.79 -0.44 -11.96
C ALA A 28 -2.84 0.56 -11.46
N HIS A 29 -3.92 0.66 -12.24
CA HIS A 29 -5.13 1.44 -11.94
C HIS A 29 -6.31 0.53 -11.67
N TYR A 30 -7.18 0.94 -10.76
CA TYR A 30 -8.37 0.20 -10.36
C TYR A 30 -9.56 1.14 -10.17
N ALA A 31 -10.73 0.73 -10.65
CA ALA A 31 -11.96 1.49 -10.46
C ALA A 31 -12.41 1.60 -8.99
N THR A 32 -11.90 0.75 -8.10
CA THR A 32 -12.25 0.79 -6.68
C THR A 32 -11.03 0.69 -5.78
N ARG A 33 -11.13 1.34 -4.61
CA ARG A 33 -10.13 1.30 -3.56
C ARG A 33 -9.84 -0.13 -3.11
N GLU A 34 -10.89 -0.93 -2.93
CA GLU A 34 -10.79 -2.28 -2.41
C GLU A 34 -9.99 -3.18 -3.37
N ALA A 35 -10.16 -3.01 -4.69
CA ALA A 35 -9.39 -3.75 -5.68
C ALA A 35 -7.90 -3.36 -5.67
N ALA A 36 -7.62 -2.06 -5.56
CA ALA A 36 -6.25 -1.55 -5.42
C ALA A 36 -5.58 -2.04 -4.13
N GLU A 37 -6.29 -2.00 -3.00
CA GLU A 37 -5.79 -2.47 -1.70
C GLU A 37 -5.48 -3.96 -1.69
N LEU A 38 -6.29 -4.80 -2.36
CA LEU A 38 -6.02 -6.24 -2.46
C LEU A 38 -4.70 -6.51 -3.19
N VAL A 39 -4.47 -5.85 -4.32
CA VAL A 39 -3.23 -6.02 -5.09
C VAL A 39 -2.04 -5.45 -4.33
N ALA A 40 -2.18 -4.25 -3.76
CA ALA A 40 -1.12 -3.63 -2.98
C ALA A 40 -0.77 -4.45 -1.73
N GLN A 41 -1.77 -5.09 -1.09
CA GLN A 41 -1.53 -6.02 0.00
C GLN A 41 -0.72 -7.24 -0.44
N GLN A 42 -1.06 -7.84 -1.59
CA GLN A 42 -0.30 -8.96 -2.14
C GLN A 42 1.17 -8.57 -2.40
N ILE A 43 1.39 -7.42 -3.07
CA ILE A 43 2.73 -6.88 -3.32
C ILE A 43 3.49 -6.65 -2.01
N ALA A 44 2.84 -6.03 -1.02
CA ALA A 44 3.46 -5.74 0.27
C ALA A 44 3.88 -7.02 1.02
N GLN A 45 3.05 -8.07 0.94
CA GLN A 45 3.36 -9.38 1.52
C GLN A 45 4.51 -10.08 0.81
N GLU A 46 4.47 -10.13 -0.53
CA GLU A 46 5.50 -10.78 -1.36
C GLU A 46 6.88 -10.13 -1.18
N ARG A 47 6.90 -8.79 -1.08
CA ARG A 47 8.14 -8.02 -0.92
C ARG A 47 8.54 -7.79 0.53
N ALA A 48 7.68 -8.14 1.50
CA ALA A 48 7.85 -7.85 2.92
C ALA A 48 8.09 -6.35 3.21
N ILE A 49 7.29 -5.49 2.58
CA ILE A 49 7.36 -4.03 2.66
C ILE A 49 6.07 -3.47 3.28
N ASP A 50 5.97 -2.15 3.36
CA ASP A 50 4.76 -1.51 3.90
C ASP A 50 3.69 -1.29 2.83
N LEU A 51 2.44 -1.45 3.22
CA LEU A 51 1.26 -0.97 2.49
C LEU A 51 0.82 0.36 3.10
N VAL A 52 0.63 1.38 2.25
CA VAL A 52 0.14 2.70 2.64
C VAL A 52 -1.06 3.08 1.79
N VAL A 53 -2.22 3.24 2.39
CA VAL A 53 -3.44 3.72 1.72
C VAL A 53 -3.64 5.18 2.06
N LYS A 54 -3.64 6.06 1.05
CA LYS A 54 -3.99 7.48 1.20
C LYS A 54 -5.44 7.68 0.78
N LEU A 55 -6.25 8.20 1.69
CA LEU A 55 -7.65 8.48 1.43
C LEU A 55 -7.83 9.94 0.95
N PRO A 56 -8.89 10.24 0.17
CA PRO A 56 -9.19 11.59 -0.31
C PRO A 56 -9.39 12.63 0.81
N ASP A 57 -9.81 12.18 2.00
CA ASP A 57 -10.00 13.04 3.19
C ASP A 57 -8.68 13.41 3.89
N GLY A 58 -7.54 13.06 3.30
CA GLY A 58 -6.21 13.31 3.83
C GLY A 58 -5.76 12.28 4.87
N ARG A 59 -6.60 11.31 5.24
CA ARG A 59 -6.21 10.25 6.15
C ARG A 59 -5.29 9.25 5.45
N THR A 60 -4.45 8.61 6.24
CA THR A 60 -3.55 7.56 5.75
C THR A 60 -3.58 6.37 6.68
N THR A 61 -3.77 5.18 6.12
CA THR A 61 -3.63 3.90 6.83
C THR A 61 -2.33 3.25 6.41
N ARG A 62 -1.53 2.76 7.37
CA ARG A 62 -0.28 2.03 7.12
C ARG A 62 -0.32 0.66 7.76
N LYS A 63 0.08 -0.35 7.00
CA LYS A 63 0.22 -1.73 7.47
C LYS A 63 1.59 -2.26 7.08
N SER A 64 2.37 -2.72 8.05
CA SER A 64 3.69 -3.28 7.79
C SER A 64 3.66 -4.79 7.66
N PHE A 65 4.40 -5.31 6.67
CA PHE A 65 4.60 -6.74 6.45
C PHE A 65 6.05 -7.18 6.64
N ILE A 66 6.90 -6.31 7.20
CA ILE A 66 8.31 -6.61 7.47
C ILE A 66 8.37 -7.74 8.52
N LYS A 67 9.07 -8.84 8.19
CA LYS A 67 9.16 -10.09 8.98
C LYS A 67 9.56 -9.93 10.45
N GLY A 68 10.18 -8.81 10.86
CA GLY A 68 10.57 -8.54 12.24
C GLY A 68 9.54 -7.78 13.10
N TRP A 69 8.48 -7.22 12.50
CA TRP A 69 7.48 -6.44 13.24
C TRP A 69 6.39 -7.32 13.87
N VAL A 70 6.07 -8.46 13.23
CA VAL A 70 5.05 -9.41 13.71
C VAL A 70 5.42 -10.01 15.08
N SER A 71 6.71 -10.10 15.40
CA SER A 71 7.20 -10.56 16.71
C SER A 71 6.91 -9.58 17.86
N LYS A 72 6.65 -8.29 17.59
CA LYS A 72 6.46 -7.27 18.63
C LYS A 72 5.02 -7.13 19.12
N LEU A 73 4.05 -7.76 18.43
CA LEU A 73 2.64 -7.74 18.82
C LEU A 73 2.19 -9.00 19.60
N PHE A 74 3.02 -10.05 19.68
CA PHE A 74 2.68 -11.30 20.38
C PHE A 74 3.76 -11.80 21.36
N GLY A 75 4.66 -10.92 21.81
CA GLY A 75 5.64 -11.24 22.87
C GLY A 75 5.13 -10.84 24.26
N ARG A 76 4.48 -11.76 24.96
CA ARG A 76 4.44 -11.83 26.43
C ARG A 76 4.79 -13.23 26.87
#